data_AF-A0A090Y3W7-F1
#
_entry.id   AF-A0A090Y3W7-F1
#
_cell.length_a   1.000
_cell.length_b   1.000
_cell.length_c   1.000
_cell.angle_alpha   90.00
_cell.angle_beta   90.00
_cell.angle_gamma   90.00
#
_symmetry.space_group_name_H-M   'P 1'
#
loop_
_entity.id
_entity.type
_entity.pdbx_description
1 polymer ?
#
loop_
_entity_poly.entity_id
_entity_poly.type
_entity_poly.pdbx_seq_one_letter_code
_entity_poly.pdbx_strand_id
1 'polypeptide(L)'
;MARTQLEMVTELIKDLEKSIEEDIRKIEESDPSSPMVSYLNSEVERMNERLDFLKKNQSDITASGKTIYMYEFGSLNDIRQDFQNAQFSTHYIPEQLFTVISMRILQRETTPSKKIKMLDNLIKVYEEFKLEG
;
A
#
# COMPACT_ATOMS: atom_id res chain seq x y z
N MET A 1 15.81 -7.91 -0.23
CA MET A 1 15.48 -6.66 -0.95
C MET A 1 14.07 -6.27 -0.54
N ALA A 2 13.80 -5.01 -0.20
CA ALA A 2 12.43 -4.58 0.06
C ALA A 2 11.63 -4.66 -1.25
N ARG A 3 10.42 -5.20 -1.20
CA ARG A 3 9.52 -5.21 -2.36
C ARG A 3 9.05 -3.81 -2.66
N THR A 4 8.80 -3.52 -3.92
CA THR A 4 8.17 -2.26 -4.33
C THR A 4 6.65 -2.38 -4.28
N GLN A 5 5.98 -1.23 -4.13
CA GLN A 5 4.53 -1.16 -4.21
C GLN A 5 4.03 -1.64 -5.58
N LEU A 6 4.79 -1.37 -6.65
CA LEU A 6 4.46 -1.82 -8.00
C LEU A 6 4.49 -3.36 -8.13
N GLU A 7 5.54 -4.00 -7.61
CA GLU A 7 5.63 -5.47 -7.58
C GLU A 7 4.46 -6.09 -6.81
N MET A 8 4.13 -5.55 -5.64
CA MET A 8 3.01 -6.05 -4.84
C MET A 8 1.68 -5.90 -5.57
N VAL A 9 1.38 -4.72 -6.13
CA VAL A 9 0.11 -4.51 -6.86
C VAL A 9 0.04 -5.42 -8.08
N THR A 10 1.15 -5.62 -8.79
CA THR A 10 1.21 -6.51 -9.95
C THR A 10 0.94 -7.96 -9.57
N GLU A 11 1.48 -8.43 -8.44
CA GLU A 11 1.19 -9.78 -7.94
C GLU A 11 -0.28 -9.92 -7.50
N LEU A 12 -0.83 -8.94 -6.79
CA LEU A 12 -2.23 -8.95 -6.37
C LEU A 12 -3.19 -8.98 -7.58
N ILE A 13 -2.87 -8.24 -8.65
CA ILE A 13 -3.62 -8.29 -9.91
C ILE A 13 -3.57 -9.70 -10.48
N LYS A 14 -2.38 -10.30 -10.60
CA LYS A 14 -2.22 -11.64 -11.16
C LYS A 14 -2.97 -12.71 -10.37
N ASP A 15 -2.87 -12.68 -9.05
CA ASP A 15 -3.57 -13.64 -8.18
C ASP A 15 -5.09 -13.47 -8.29
N LEU A 16 -5.57 -12.23 -8.40
CA LEU A 16 -6.99 -11.93 -8.54
C LEU A 16 -7.53 -12.35 -9.90
N GLU A 17 -6.81 -12.08 -10.99
CA GLU A 17 -7.16 -12.53 -12.35
C GLU A 17 -7.28 -14.06 -12.40
N LYS A 18 -6.32 -14.77 -11.81
CA LYS A 18 -6.37 -16.23 -11.73
C LYS A 18 -7.60 -16.72 -10.96
N SER A 19 -7.93 -16.10 -9.83
CA SER A 19 -9.10 -16.49 -9.03
C SER A 19 -10.42 -16.21 -9.77
N ILE A 20 -10.51 -15.10 -10.51
CA ILE A 20 -11.66 -14.79 -11.36
C ILE A 20 -11.82 -15.85 -12.45
N GLU A 21 -10.73 -16.22 -13.14
CA GLU A 21 -10.76 -17.26 -14.17
C GLU A 21 -11.21 -18.62 -13.62
N GLU A 22 -10.75 -18.99 -12.42
CA GLU A 22 -11.16 -20.24 -11.76
C GLU A 22 -12.65 -20.23 -11.41
N ASP A 23 -13.19 -19.10 -10.93
CA ASP A 23 -14.61 -19.00 -10.57
C ASP A 23 -15.52 -18.92 -11.80
N ILE A 24 -15.10 -18.24 -12.87
CA ILE A 24 -15.78 -18.27 -14.18
C ILE A 24 -15.84 -19.71 -14.70
N ARG A 25 -14.74 -20.46 -14.65
CA ARG A 25 -14.73 -21.86 -15.10
C ARG A 25 -15.70 -22.72 -14.29
N LYS A 26 -15.74 -22.55 -12.96
CA LYS A 26 -16.72 -23.25 -12.11
C LYS A 26 -18.16 -22.89 -12.47
N ILE A 27 -18.44 -21.65 -12.84
CA ILE A 27 -19.75 -21.22 -13.32
C ILE A 27 -20.10 -21.97 -14.63
N GLU A 28 -19.19 -22.00 -15.59
CA GLU A 28 -19.38 -22.67 -16.89
C GLU A 28 -19.58 -24.18 -16.78
N GLU A 29 -18.94 -24.82 -15.79
CA GLU A 29 -19.05 -26.26 -15.52
C GLU A 29 -20.27 -26.64 -14.66
N SER A 30 -21.00 -25.66 -14.11
CA SER A 30 -22.13 -25.87 -13.21
C SER A 30 -23.49 -25.78 -13.91
N ASP A 31 -24.52 -26.36 -13.29
CA ASP A 31 -25.92 -26.13 -13.69
C ASP A 31 -26.28 -24.63 -13.51
N PRO A 32 -26.71 -23.91 -14.57
CA PRO A 32 -27.07 -22.50 -14.49
C PRO A 32 -28.17 -22.17 -13.48
N SER A 33 -29.02 -23.15 -13.13
CA SER A 33 -30.09 -23.00 -12.14
C SER A 33 -29.61 -23.19 -10.70
N SER A 34 -28.35 -23.58 -10.50
CA SER A 34 -27.76 -23.79 -9.19
C SER A 34 -27.61 -22.47 -8.41
N PRO A 35 -28.01 -22.41 -7.13
CA PRO A 35 -27.76 -21.25 -6.26
C PRO A 35 -26.27 -20.87 -6.18
N MET A 36 -25.37 -21.83 -6.39
CA MET A 36 -23.93 -21.61 -6.43
C MET A 36 -23.52 -20.69 -7.59
N VAL A 37 -24.14 -20.82 -8.75
CA VAL A 37 -23.85 -20.00 -9.94
C VAL A 37 -24.22 -18.54 -9.66
N SER A 38 -25.39 -18.29 -9.06
CA SER A 38 -25.79 -16.93 -8.68
C SER A 38 -24.81 -16.30 -7.69
N TYR A 39 -24.33 -17.08 -6.71
CA TYR A 39 -23.33 -16.60 -5.75
C TYR A 39 -21.99 -16.28 -6.43
N LEU A 40 -21.47 -17.20 -7.24
CA LEU A 40 -20.20 -17.02 -7.95
C LEU A 40 -20.25 -15.83 -8.92
N ASN A 41 -21.37 -15.60 -9.61
CA ASN A 41 -21.52 -14.43 -10.48
C ASN A 41 -21.37 -13.11 -9.69
N SER A 42 -21.98 -13.02 -8.51
CA SER A 42 -21.84 -11.83 -7.65
C SER A 42 -20.43 -11.69 -7.05
N GLU A 43 -19.74 -12.80 -6.75
CA GLU A 43 -18.33 -12.73 -6.34
C GLU A 43 -17.43 -12.27 -7.49
N VAL A 44 -17.60 -12.83 -8.69
CA VAL A 44 -16.85 -12.41 -9.89
C VAL A 44 -17.05 -10.92 -10.18
N GLU A 45 -18.27 -10.40 -10.05
CA GLU A 45 -18.54 -8.96 -10.18
C GLU A 45 -17.73 -8.13 -9.17
N ARG A 46 -17.79 -8.48 -7.87
CA ARG A 46 -16.98 -7.81 -6.82
C ARG A 46 -15.49 -7.90 -7.08
N MET A 47 -15.02 -9.05 -7.56
CA MET A 47 -13.61 -9.28 -7.86
C MET A 47 -13.15 -8.46 -9.06
N ASN A 48 -13.99 -8.30 -10.09
CA ASN A 48 -13.72 -7.42 -11.22
C ASN A 48 -13.64 -5.95 -10.80
N GLU A 49 -14.54 -5.46 -9.95
CA GLU A 49 -14.45 -4.09 -9.41
C GLU A 49 -13.14 -3.86 -8.65
N ARG A 50 -12.72 -4.85 -7.86
CA ARG A 50 -11.43 -4.80 -7.15
C ARG A 50 -10.24 -4.85 -8.12
N LEU A 51 -10.34 -5.64 -9.19
CA LEU A 51 -9.32 -5.73 -10.22
C LEU A 51 -9.13 -4.38 -10.93
N ASP A 52 -10.21 -3.71 -11.28
CA ASP A 52 -10.18 -2.38 -11.90
C ASP A 52 -9.53 -1.34 -10.98
N PHE A 53 -9.87 -1.37 -9.69
CA PHE A 53 -9.21 -0.53 -8.69
C PHE A 53 -7.69 -0.79 -8.62
N LEU A 54 -7.26 -2.05 -8.60
CA LEU A 54 -5.85 -2.39 -8.55
C LEU A 54 -5.11 -2.00 -9.83
N LYS A 55 -5.71 -2.21 -11.01
CA LYS A 55 -5.16 -1.78 -12.31
C LYS A 55 -4.99 -0.27 -12.39
N LYS A 56 -5.97 0.49 -11.89
CA LYS A 56 -5.85 1.95 -11.76
C LYS A 56 -4.68 2.34 -10.87
N ASN A 57 -4.55 1.72 -9.69
CA ASN A 57 -3.43 1.99 -8.79
C ASN A 57 -2.07 1.65 -9.44
N GLN A 58 -1.98 0.53 -10.18
CA GLN A 58 -0.77 0.16 -10.91
C GLN A 58 -0.39 1.23 -11.94
N SER A 59 -1.38 1.73 -12.68
CA SER A 59 -1.22 2.81 -13.65
C SER A 59 -0.74 4.10 -12.97
N ASP A 60 -1.35 4.50 -11.86
CA ASP A 60 -0.99 5.70 -11.12
C ASP A 60 0.45 5.62 -10.57
N ILE A 61 0.86 4.46 -10.03
CA ILE A 61 2.23 4.22 -9.58
C ILE A 61 3.21 4.33 -10.75
N THR A 62 2.90 3.69 -11.89
CA THR A 62 3.75 3.71 -13.09
C THR A 62 3.88 5.14 -13.63
N ALA A 63 2.77 5.88 -13.71
CA ALA A 63 2.74 7.26 -14.17
C ALA A 63 3.51 8.22 -13.24
N SER A 64 3.59 7.91 -11.95
CA SER A 64 4.37 8.72 -11.01
C SER A 64 5.88 8.70 -11.27
N GLY A 65 6.39 7.67 -11.95
CA GLY A 65 7.82 7.45 -12.16
C GLY A 65 8.64 7.20 -10.88
N LYS A 66 7.98 7.16 -9.70
CA LYS A 66 8.63 6.97 -8.41
C LYS A 66 8.69 5.48 -8.05
N THR A 67 9.85 5.04 -7.59
CA THR A 67 10.00 3.71 -6.98
C THR A 67 9.65 3.81 -5.49
N ILE A 68 8.49 3.31 -5.11
CA ILE A 68 8.05 3.27 -3.71
C ILE A 68 8.37 1.88 -3.16
N TYR A 69 9.30 1.81 -2.21
CA TYR A 69 9.61 0.58 -1.50
C TYR A 69 8.64 0.38 -0.34
N MET A 70 8.32 -0.88 -0.07
CA MET A 70 7.49 -1.27 1.06
C MET A 70 8.38 -1.67 2.22
N TYR A 71 8.36 -0.83 3.25
CA TYR A 71 9.02 -1.07 4.51
C TYR A 71 7.99 -1.34 5.60
N GLU A 72 8.43 -1.95 6.70
CA GLU A 72 7.59 -2.04 7.90
C GLU A 72 7.28 -0.62 8.38
N PHE A 73 5.99 -0.34 8.60
CA PHE A 73 5.53 0.97 9.07
C PHE A 73 6.31 1.40 10.32
N GLY A 74 6.86 2.62 10.30
CA GLY A 74 7.64 3.18 11.42
C GLY A 74 9.05 2.61 11.57
N SER A 75 9.54 1.84 10.60
CA SER A 75 10.96 1.52 10.46
C SER A 75 11.75 2.73 9.95
N LEU A 76 13.08 2.73 10.13
CA LEU A 76 13.93 3.84 9.66
C LEU A 76 13.78 4.08 8.15
N ASN A 77 13.73 3.03 7.33
CA ASN A 77 13.64 3.19 5.87
C ASN A 77 12.25 3.63 5.40
N ASP A 78 11.20 3.20 6.11
CA ASP A 78 9.83 3.70 5.89
C ASP A 78 9.78 5.22 6.08
N ILE A 79 10.28 5.68 7.22
CA ILE A 79 10.29 7.09 7.59
C ILE A 79 11.22 7.90 6.67
N ARG A 80 12.42 7.40 6.35
CA ARG A 80 13.32 8.08 5.40
C ARG A 80 12.66 8.24 4.02
N GLN A 81 11.96 7.23 3.55
CA GLN A 81 11.26 7.32 2.27
C GLN A 81 10.17 8.38 2.29
N ASP A 82 9.44 8.55 3.39
CA ASP A 82 8.46 9.65 3.55
C ASP A 82 9.13 11.03 3.46
N PHE A 83 10.29 11.21 4.09
CA PHE A 83 11.08 12.44 4.01
C PHE A 83 11.66 12.70 2.61
N GLN A 84 12.11 11.65 1.90
CA GLN A 84 12.64 11.75 0.55
C GLN A 84 11.56 12.01 -0.51
N ASN A 85 10.39 11.40 -0.36
CA ASN A 85 9.28 11.56 -1.29
C ASN A 85 8.65 12.96 -1.23
N ALA A 86 8.88 13.70 -0.15
CA ALA A 86 8.35 15.04 0.10
C ALA A 86 9.04 16.17 -0.69
N GLN A 87 9.94 15.85 -1.62
CA GLN A 87 10.64 16.84 -2.44
C GLN A 87 9.69 17.73 -3.28
N PHE A 88 9.55 18.96 -2.78
CA PHE A 88 9.45 20.27 -3.46
C PHE A 88 8.12 20.73 -4.11
N SER A 89 7.15 21.07 -3.27
CA SER A 89 6.62 22.44 -3.35
C SER A 89 7.53 23.35 -2.52
N THR A 90 7.67 24.62 -2.87
CA THR A 90 8.66 25.60 -2.34
C THR A 90 8.63 25.87 -0.83
N HIS A 91 7.92 25.07 -0.03
CA HIS A 91 7.75 25.21 1.42
C HIS A 91 7.82 23.83 2.11
N TYR A 92 8.91 23.10 1.88
CA TYR A 92 9.17 21.89 2.67
C TYR A 92 9.47 22.28 4.12
N ILE A 93 8.65 21.80 5.07
CA ILE A 93 8.83 22.05 6.51
C ILE A 93 8.97 20.69 7.22
N PRO A 94 10.19 20.23 7.51
CA PRO A 94 10.47 18.98 8.22
C PRO A 94 9.61 18.78 9.48
N GLU A 95 9.34 19.85 10.22
CA GLU A 95 8.52 19.85 11.44
C GLU A 95 7.07 19.41 11.17
N GLN A 96 6.50 19.82 10.03
CA GLN A 96 5.14 19.44 9.66
C GLN A 96 5.07 17.95 9.33
N LEU A 97 6.05 17.44 8.59
CA LEU A 97 6.12 16.01 8.27
C LEU A 97 6.35 15.16 9.53
N PHE A 98 7.24 15.61 10.43
CA PHE A 98 7.44 14.98 11.74
C PHE A 98 6.12 14.90 12.53
N THR A 99 5.35 15.99 12.56
CA THR A 99 4.06 16.03 13.25
C THR A 99 3.06 15.05 12.64
N VAL A 100 2.95 15.02 11.30
CA VAL A 100 2.04 14.12 10.58
C VAL A 100 2.39 12.65 10.84
N ILE A 101 3.67 12.28 10.75
CA ILE A 101 4.10 10.90 10.98
C ILE A 101 3.92 10.51 12.45
N SER A 102 4.23 11.42 13.38
CA SER A 102 3.99 11.22 14.82
C SER A 102 2.52 10.89 15.07
N MET A 103 1.59 11.68 14.53
CA MET A 103 0.15 11.41 14.66
C MET A 103 -0.24 10.05 14.09
N ARG A 104 0.27 9.68 12.90
CA ARG A 104 -0.01 8.38 12.30
C ARG A 104 0.48 7.22 13.19
N ILE A 105 1.67 7.32 13.76
CA ILE A 105 2.22 6.31 14.69
C ILE A 105 1.31 6.19 15.92
N LEU A 106 0.94 7.32 16.52
CA LEU A 106 0.11 7.35 17.73
C LEU A 106 -1.28 6.73 17.51
N GLN A 107 -1.86 6.93 16.32
CA GLN A 107 -3.18 6.40 15.93
C GLN A 107 -3.14 4.93 15.53
N ARG A 108 -2.11 4.50 14.78
CA ARG A 108 -2.06 3.18 14.15
C ARG A 108 -1.52 2.08 15.04
N GLU A 109 -0.52 2.37 15.87
CA GLU A 109 0.11 1.38 16.74
C GLU A 109 -0.53 1.41 18.13
N THR A 110 -0.99 0.25 18.62
CA THR A 110 -1.62 0.13 19.94
C THR A 110 -0.64 -0.42 20.98
N THR A 111 0.43 -1.08 20.54
CA THR A 111 1.46 -1.68 21.40
C THR A 111 2.43 -0.60 21.91
N PRO A 112 2.52 -0.33 23.23
CA PRO A 112 3.36 0.75 23.75
C PRO A 112 4.83 0.66 23.37
N SER A 113 5.43 -0.53 23.43
CA SER A 113 6.85 -0.74 23.12
C SER A 113 7.18 -0.49 21.65
N LYS A 114 6.28 -0.90 20.73
CA LYS A 114 6.43 -0.62 19.30
C LYS A 114 6.25 0.85 19.00
N LYS A 115 5.25 1.49 19.62
CA LYS A 115 4.99 2.93 19.47
C LYS A 115 6.22 3.76 19.85
N ILE A 116 6.83 3.49 21.01
CA ILE A 116 8.06 4.16 21.45
C ILE A 116 9.17 3.94 20.43
N LYS A 117 9.41 2.69 20.01
CA LYS A 117 10.44 2.38 19.02
C LYS A 117 10.25 3.12 17.69
N MET A 118 9.01 3.23 17.21
CA MET A 118 8.70 3.96 15.97
C MET A 118 8.90 5.47 16.12
N LEU A 119 8.55 6.05 17.28
CA LEU A 119 8.82 7.47 17.58
C LEU A 119 10.33 7.74 17.69
N ASP A 120 11.10 6.83 18.32
CA ASP A 120 12.56 6.94 18.38
C ASP A 120 13.19 6.88 16.98
N ASN A 121 12.68 6.01 16.11
CA ASN A 121 13.11 5.98 14.71
C ASN A 121 12.77 7.28 13.99
N LEU A 122 11.59 7.86 14.23
CA LEU A 122 11.18 9.13 13.64
C LEU A 122 12.10 10.28 14.07
N ILE A 123 12.47 10.35 15.35
CA ILE A 123 13.41 11.36 15.86
C ILE A 123 14.76 11.23 15.14
N LYS A 124 15.31 10.01 15.03
CA LYS A 124 16.59 9.78 14.35
C LYS A 124 16.57 10.26 12.91
N VAL A 125 15.53 9.90 12.14
CA VAL A 125 15.42 10.32 10.74
C VAL A 125 15.22 11.84 10.64
N TYR A 126 14.41 12.43 11.52
CA TYR A 126 14.22 13.87 11.52
C TYR A 126 15.52 14.65 11.79
N GLU A 127 16.37 14.16 12.71
CA GLU A 127 17.69 14.73 12.98
C GLU A 127 18.63 14.58 11.77
N GLU A 128 18.61 13.45 11.06
CA GLU A 128 19.36 13.25 9.81
C GLU A 128 19.00 14.35 8.78
N PHE A 129 17.71 14.56 8.52
CA PHE A 129 17.24 15.54 7.53
C PHE A 129 17.40 17.01 7.97
N LYS A 130 17.45 17.28 9.27
CA LYS A 130 17.73 18.62 9.81
C LYS A 130 19.17 19.06 9.62
N LEU A 131 20.11 18.12 9.56
CA LEU A 131 21.55 18.40 9.39
C LEU A 131 21.95 18.53 7.92
N GLU A 132 21.10 18.08 7.00
CA GLU A 132 21.36 18.12 5.55
C GLU A 132 20.81 19.37 4.84
N GLY A 133 19.96 20.16 5.50
CA GLY A 133 19.37 21.41 5.00
C GLY A 133 20.01 22.67 5.59
#